data_AF-A0AAV5QP27-F1
#
_entry.id   AF-A0AAV5QP27-F1
#
_cell.length_a   1.000
_cell.length_b   1.000
_cell.length_c   1.000
_cell.angle_alpha   90.00
_cell.angle_beta   90.00
_cell.angle_gamma   90.00
#
_symmetry.space_group_name_H-M   'P 1'
#
loop_
_entity.id
_entity.type
_entity.pdbx_description
1 polymer ?
#
loop_
_entity_poly.entity_id
_entity_poly.type
_entity_poly.pdbx_seq_one_letter_code
_entity_poly.pdbx_strand_id
1 'polypeptide(L)'
;MGGHHHGPAPLREDKGFQAWYNMRENLGDYYKFTKRGARANIIFMGIIPLALGYLGYSTIGKYTFDDKRRSQPIYEDYVPRKL
;
A
#
# COMPACT_ATOMS: atom_id res chain seq x y z
N MET A 1 -20.39 32.09 2.44
CA MET A 1 -20.84 31.37 1.22
C MET A 1 -22.35 31.60 1.11
N GLY A 2 -22.77 32.58 0.31
CA GLY A 2 -24.18 32.94 0.12
C GLY A 2 -24.72 32.37 -1.18
N GLY A 3 -25.41 31.23 -1.08
CA GLY A 3 -26.10 30.60 -2.20
C GLY A 3 -27.47 30.11 -1.74
N HIS A 4 -28.49 30.97 -1.86
CA HIS A 4 -29.89 30.62 -1.65
C HIS A 4 -30.57 30.43 -3.02
N HIS A 5 -30.41 29.24 -3.59
CA HIS A 5 -31.24 28.76 -4.69
C HIS A 5 -31.80 27.40 -4.29
N HIS A 6 -32.96 27.38 -3.66
CA HIS A 6 -33.70 26.15 -3.37
C HIS A 6 -34.47 25.70 -4.62
N GLY A 7 -33.73 25.26 -5.65
CA GLY A 7 -34.31 24.44 -6.71
C GLY A 7 -34.68 23.05 -6.18
N PRO A 8 -35.48 22.26 -6.93
CA PRO A 8 -35.73 20.86 -6.57
C PRO A 8 -34.40 20.14 -6.37
N ALA A 9 -34.20 19.52 -5.20
CA ALA A 9 -32.97 18.79 -4.93
C ALA A 9 -32.84 17.67 -6.00
N PRO A 10 -31.77 17.67 -6.82
CA PRO A 10 -31.61 16.69 -7.89
C PRO A 10 -31.37 15.28 -7.35
N LEU A 11 -31.01 15.17 -6.07
CA LEU A 11 -30.76 13.92 -5.37
C LEU A 11 -31.76 13.77 -4.22
N ARG A 12 -32.46 12.64 -4.20
CA ARG A 12 -33.22 12.22 -3.04
C ARG A 12 -32.27 11.58 -2.04
N GLU A 13 -32.03 12.27 -0.92
CA GLU A 13 -31.18 11.74 0.14
C GLU A 13 -31.81 10.49 0.78
N ASP A 14 -31.05 9.41 0.78
CA ASP A 14 -31.39 8.19 1.51
C ASP A 14 -30.68 8.21 2.87
N LYS A 15 -31.46 8.15 3.95
CA LYS A 15 -30.93 8.21 5.32
C LYS A 15 -30.01 7.02 5.63
N GLY A 16 -30.28 5.85 5.07
CA GLY A 16 -29.44 4.66 5.25
C GLY A 16 -28.10 4.80 4.53
N PHE A 17 -28.11 5.34 3.31
CA PHE A 17 -26.87 5.63 2.58
C PHE A 17 -26.00 6.66 3.33
N GLN A 18 -26.61 7.74 3.81
CA GLN A 18 -25.89 8.76 4.59
C GLN A 18 -25.33 8.20 5.90
N ALA A 19 -26.08 7.34 6.60
CA ALA A 19 -25.61 6.69 7.81
C ALA A 19 -24.42 5.76 7.55
N TRP A 20 -24.47 4.96 6.49
CA TRP A 20 -23.34 4.09 6.10
C TRP A 20 -22.11 4.90 5.69
N TYR A 21 -22.30 5.98 4.92
CA TYR A 21 -21.22 6.88 4.54
C TYR A 21 -20.55 7.49 5.77
N ASN A 22 -21.34 8.04 6.69
CA ASN A 22 -20.84 8.59 7.96
C ASN A 22 -20.11 7.54 8.80
N MET A 23 -20.64 6.32 8.89
CA MET A 23 -19.96 5.23 9.60
C MET A 23 -18.60 4.92 8.96
N ARG A 24 -18.56 4.83 7.62
CA ARG A 24 -17.36 4.45 6.87
C ARG A 24 -16.28 5.52 6.93
N GLU A 25 -16.62 6.79 6.74
CA GLU A 25 -15.66 7.90 6.80
C GLU A 25 -15.06 8.04 8.21
N ASN A 26 -15.88 7.85 9.25
CA ASN A 26 -15.43 7.98 10.64
C ASN A 26 -14.94 6.64 11.26
N LEU A 27 -14.68 5.61 10.45
CA LEU A 27 -14.18 4.31 10.94
C LEU A 27 -12.90 4.43 11.79
N GLY A 28 -12.05 5.40 11.46
CA GLY A 28 -10.80 5.67 12.17
C GLY A 28 -11.02 6.14 13.61
N ASP A 29 -12.01 7.00 13.84
CA ASP A 29 -12.28 7.60 15.16
C ASP A 29 -12.75 6.55 16.18
N TYR A 30 -13.39 5.49 15.70
CA TYR A 30 -13.89 4.39 16.54
C TYR A 30 -12.96 3.18 16.58
N TYR A 31 -11.79 3.24 15.94
CA TYR A 31 -10.86 2.13 15.88
C TYR A 31 -10.29 1.78 17.27
N LYS A 32 -10.16 0.48 17.56
CA LYS A 32 -9.54 -0.05 18.78
C LYS A 32 -8.54 -1.14 18.44
N PHE A 33 -7.36 -1.09 19.07
CA PHE A 33 -6.33 -2.14 18.96
C PHE A 33 -6.75 -3.41 19.71
N THR A 34 -7.59 -4.20 19.07
CA THR A 34 -7.91 -5.56 19.53
C THR A 34 -6.78 -6.52 19.15
N LYS A 35 -6.67 -7.67 19.82
CA LYS A 35 -5.65 -8.70 19.49
C LYS A 35 -5.69 -9.10 18.01
N ARG A 36 -6.87 -9.15 17.40
CA ARG A 36 -7.03 -9.46 15.97
C ARG A 36 -6.57 -8.31 15.07
N GLY A 37 -6.94 -7.07 15.39
CA GLY A 37 -6.52 -5.88 14.64
C GLY A 37 -5.01 -5.62 14.75
N ALA A 38 -4.43 -5.81 15.94
CA ALA A 38 -3.00 -5.65 16.18
C ALA A 38 -2.16 -6.63 15.34
N ARG A 39 -2.58 -7.89 15.19
CA ARG A 39 -1.89 -8.86 14.32
C ARG A 39 -1.87 -8.39 12.87
N ALA A 40 -2.99 -7.91 12.36
CA ALA A 40 -3.07 -7.39 10.99
C ALA A 40 -2.13 -6.18 10.83
N ASN A 41 -2.16 -5.22 11.76
CA ASN A 41 -1.27 -4.06 11.71
C ASN A 41 0.22 -4.44 11.75
N ILE A 42 0.61 -5.38 12.61
CA ILE A 42 2.01 -5.84 12.69
C ILE A 42 2.45 -6.48 11.37
N ILE A 43 1.60 -7.30 10.75
CA ILE A 43 1.93 -7.95 9.47
C ILE A 43 2.05 -6.90 8.36
N PHE A 44 1.02 -6.08 8.18
CA PHE A 44 0.93 -5.17 7.03
C PHE A 44 1.82 -3.93 7.16
N MET A 45 2.00 -3.39 8.37
CA MET A 45 2.84 -2.19 8.58
C MET A 45 4.25 -2.53 9.03
N GLY A 46 4.49 -3.72 9.59
CA GLY A 46 5.81 -4.14 10.07
C GLY A 46 6.46 -5.17 9.17
N ILE A 47 5.94 -6.40 9.17
CA ILE A 47 6.59 -7.55 8.55
C ILE A 47 6.75 -7.35 7.04
N ILE A 48 5.69 -6.93 6.34
CA ILE A 48 5.73 -6.80 4.88
C ILE A 48 6.73 -5.72 4.43
N PRO A 49 6.68 -4.46 4.93
CA PRO A 49 7.66 -3.46 4.54
C PRO A 49 9.09 -3.83 4.88
N LEU A 50 9.33 -4.44 6.05
CA LEU A 50 10.67 -4.89 6.45
C LEU A 50 11.18 -6.03 5.56
N ALA A 51 10.34 -7.01 5.25
CA ALA A 51 10.71 -8.11 4.37
C ALA A 51 11.00 -7.61 2.95
N LEU A 52 10.15 -6.74 2.40
CA LEU A 52 10.37 -6.13 1.09
C LEU A 52 11.62 -5.25 1.07
N GLY A 53 11.84 -4.46 2.12
CA GLY A 53 13.06 -3.65 2.26
C GLY A 53 14.31 -4.53 2.30
N TYR A 54 14.31 -5.57 3.14
CA TYR A 54 15.43 -6.50 3.24
C TYR A 54 15.72 -7.23 1.92
N LEU A 55 14.68 -7.74 1.24
CA LEU A 55 14.83 -8.38 -0.07
C LEU A 55 15.30 -7.37 -1.11
N GLY A 56 14.75 -6.16 -1.15
CA GLY A 56 15.23 -5.08 -2.02
C GLY A 56 16.72 -4.81 -1.82
N TYR A 57 17.13 -4.43 -0.61
CA TYR A 57 18.54 -4.12 -0.32
C TYR A 57 19.49 -5.29 -0.56
N SER A 58 19.06 -6.52 -0.32
CA SER A 58 19.88 -7.70 -0.57
C SER A 58 19.95 -8.13 -2.03
N THR A 59 19.10 -7.60 -2.92
CA THR A 59 19.04 -7.99 -4.34
C THR A 59 19.40 -6.85 -5.30
N ILE A 60 19.41 -5.60 -4.84
CA ILE A 60 19.89 -4.44 -5.61
C ILE A 60 21.30 -4.72 -6.15
N GLY A 61 21.46 -4.59 -7.46
CA GLY A 61 22.74 -4.75 -8.17
C GLY A 61 23.24 -6.18 -8.29
N LYS A 62 22.57 -7.19 -7.71
CA LYS A 62 22.95 -8.60 -7.86
C LYS A 62 22.48 -9.21 -9.18
N TYR A 63 21.38 -8.69 -9.71
CA TYR A 63 20.74 -9.21 -10.91
C TYR A 63 20.86 -8.19 -12.03
N THR A 64 21.70 -8.48 -13.01
CA THR A 64 21.74 -7.77 -14.29
C THR A 64 20.93 -8.61 -15.27
N PHE A 65 19.81 -8.06 -15.77
CA PHE A 65 19.03 -8.70 -16.84
C PHE A 65 19.30 -8.06 -18.20
N ASP A 66 19.99 -6.93 -18.21
CA ASP A 66 20.29 -6.19 -19.41
C ASP A 66 21.23 -6.99 -20.32
N ASP A 67 20.84 -7.15 -21.58
CA ASP A 67 21.59 -7.83 -22.66
C ASP A 67 21.99 -9.30 -22.40
N LYS A 68 21.35 -9.98 -21.43
CA LYS A 68 21.61 -11.40 -21.17
C LYS A 68 20.94 -12.31 -22.20
N ARG A 69 21.73 -13.16 -22.86
CA ARG A 69 21.26 -14.18 -23.82
C ARG A 69 20.82 -15.47 -23.10
N ARG A 70 20.03 -16.32 -23.77
CA ARG A 70 19.48 -17.58 -23.21
C ARG A 70 20.52 -18.49 -22.55
N SER A 71 21.77 -18.47 -23.01
CA SER A 71 22.86 -19.30 -22.49
C SER A 71 23.67 -18.64 -21.37
N GLN A 72 23.41 -17.37 -21.04
CA GLN A 72 24.21 -16.62 -20.07
C GLN A 72 23.58 -16.68 -18.67
N PRO A 73 24.41 -16.87 -17.62
CA PRO A 73 23.91 -16.92 -16.25
C PRO A 73 23.43 -15.53 -15.81
N ILE A 74 22.30 -15.52 -15.12
CA ILE A 74 21.69 -14.30 -14.57
C ILE A 74 22.54 -13.73 -13.42
N TYR A 75 23.23 -14.60 -12.68
CA TYR A 75 24.14 -14.24 -11.59
C TYR A 75 25.56 -14.03 -12.13
N GLU A 76 26.12 -12.84 -11.91
CA GLU A 76 27.56 -12.61 -12.08
C GLU A 76 28.23 -12.73 -10.71
N ASP A 77 29.14 -13.70 -10.55
CA ASP A 77 30.05 -13.71 -9.40
C ASP A 77 30.87 -12.41 -9.43
N TYR A 78 30.90 -11.69 -8.31
CA TYR A 78 31.60 -10.41 -8.19
C TYR A 78 33.09 -10.56 -8.56
N VAL A 79 33.48 -10.03 -9.72
CA VAL A 79 34.89 -9.92 -10.14
C VAL A 79 35.38 -8.51 -9.81
N PRO A 80 36.30 -8.32 -8.83
CA PRO A 80 36.88 -7.01 -8.58
C PRO A 80 37.63 -6.54 -9.83
N ARG A 81 37.37 -5.31 -10.29
CA ARG A 81 38.15 -4.69 -11.37
C ARG A 81 39.61 -4.61 -10.93
N LYS A 82 40.48 -5.30 -11.64
CA LYS A 82 41.94 -5.10 -11.52
C LYS A 82 42.25 -3.70 -12.06
N LEU A 83 42.89 -2.88 -11.22
CA LEU A 83 43.51 -1.62 -11.61
C LEU A 83 44.68 -1.89 -12.57
#